data_AF-A0A0V1JY59-F1
#
_entry.id   AF-A0A0V1JY59-F1
#
_cell.length_a   1.000
_cell.length_b   1.000
_cell.length_c   1.000
_cell.angle_alpha   90.00
_cell.angle_beta   90.00
_cell.angle_gamma   90.00
#
_symmetry.space_group_name_H-M   'P 1'
#
loop_
_entity.id
_entity.type
_entity.pdbx_description
1 polymer ?
#
loop_
_entity_poly.entity_id
_entity_poly.type
_entity_poly.pdbx_seq_one_letter_code
_entity_poly.pdbx_strand_id
1 'polypeptide(L)'
;EAIDVLKESSKVVARQARKVLAEKRSASYVGLLPVIPTIRLIQIANSVRMSADDIFFQRLVNFWMCKRYSRLGVPLLRGVQESFSTLAIYKKDAESENNSETRKIDRPTMLRELRNVSSVLCDFKKREILKKRMLLFEMERMHSVCFPIKLLLLELVNRLLAFDVEEVFAQPVSEEVVPGYRSIISNPMDLGTMRKKVLQFEYMNVNEFMADFNLMIANCLKFNRQNRFYLRIGRRMDAFVSSSLPVLCEWRKG
;
A
#
# COMPACT_ATOMS: atom_id res chain seq x y z
N GLU A 1 18.94 49.35 -25.27
CA GLU A 1 18.59 50.14 -24.06
C GLU A 1 17.09 50.23 -23.79
N ALA A 2 16.24 50.79 -24.68
CA ALA A 2 14.80 50.97 -24.41
C ALA A 2 14.00 49.67 -24.12
N ILE A 3 14.36 48.55 -24.74
CA ILE A 3 13.69 47.24 -24.55
C ILE A 3 14.03 46.63 -23.18
N ASP A 4 15.24 46.85 -22.67
CA ASP A 4 15.64 46.34 -21.36
C ASP A 4 15.00 47.13 -20.22
N VAL A 5 14.82 48.44 -20.40
CA VAL A 5 14.07 49.31 -19.46
C VAL A 5 12.60 48.85 -19.34
N LEU A 6 11.95 48.47 -20.44
CA LEU A 6 10.57 47.95 -20.43
C LEU A 6 10.45 46.57 -19.78
N LYS A 7 11.43 45.68 -20.00
CA LYS A 7 11.49 44.37 -19.33
C LYS A 7 11.71 44.53 -17.82
N GLU A 8 12.55 45.46 -17.40
CA GLU A 8 12.82 45.71 -15.98
C GLU A 8 11.59 46.32 -15.28
N SER A 9 10.90 47.26 -15.95
CA SER A 9 9.60 47.80 -15.51
C SER A 9 8.54 46.70 -15.31
N SER A 10 8.38 45.79 -16.28
CA SER A 10 7.44 44.66 -16.17
C SER A 10 7.79 43.69 -15.04
N LYS A 11 9.09 43.43 -14.78
CA LYS A 11 9.52 42.60 -13.65
C LYS A 11 9.22 43.28 -12.31
N VAL A 12 9.38 44.59 -12.21
CA VAL A 12 9.07 45.37 -11.01
C VAL A 12 7.56 45.33 -10.72
N VAL A 13 6.72 45.54 -11.74
CA VAL A 13 5.26 45.42 -11.61
C VAL A 13 4.85 44.00 -11.20
N ALA A 14 5.46 42.97 -11.78
CA ALA A 14 5.20 41.58 -11.40
C ALA A 14 5.63 41.26 -9.95
N ARG A 15 6.75 41.85 -9.48
CA ARG A 15 7.20 41.73 -8.08
C ARG A 15 6.26 42.46 -7.12
N GLN A 16 5.82 43.67 -7.47
CA GLN A 16 4.84 44.43 -6.69
C GLN A 16 3.51 43.67 -6.57
N ALA A 17 3.02 43.12 -7.69
CA ALA A 17 1.81 42.32 -7.72
C ALA A 17 1.94 41.03 -6.90
N ARG A 18 3.09 40.35 -6.96
CA ARG A 18 3.38 39.17 -6.12
C ARG A 18 3.47 39.52 -4.64
N LYS A 19 4.03 40.69 -4.30
CA LYS A 19 4.10 41.18 -2.92
C LYS A 19 2.71 41.50 -2.37
N VAL A 20 1.87 42.20 -3.13
CA VAL A 20 0.45 42.46 -2.77
C VAL A 20 -0.35 41.16 -2.66
N LEU A 21 -0.12 40.17 -3.53
CA LEU A 21 -0.75 38.85 -3.42
C LEU A 21 -0.24 38.04 -2.23
N ALA A 22 1.04 38.19 -1.85
CA ALA A 22 1.61 37.58 -0.66
C ALA A 22 1.10 38.24 0.62
N GLU A 23 0.96 39.57 0.63
CA GLU A 23 0.35 40.35 1.71
C GLU A 23 -1.15 40.04 1.86
N LYS A 24 -1.86 39.81 0.75
CA LYS A 24 -3.24 39.28 0.76
C LYS A 24 -3.34 37.81 1.20
N ARG A 25 -2.26 37.04 1.12
CA ARG A 25 -2.16 35.66 1.65
C ARG A 25 -1.77 35.63 3.13
N SER A 26 -1.00 36.62 3.59
CA SER A 26 -0.64 36.81 5.01
C SER A 26 -1.69 37.62 5.78
N ALA A 27 -2.63 38.28 5.08
CA ALA A 27 -3.93 38.63 5.64
C ALA A 27 -4.65 37.33 6.00
N SER A 28 -4.33 36.83 7.19
CA SER A 28 -5.03 35.75 7.85
C SER A 28 -6.51 36.05 7.81
N TYR A 29 -7.22 35.43 6.88
CA TYR A 29 -8.62 35.20 7.12
C TYR A 29 -8.62 34.18 8.26
N VAL A 30 -8.68 34.70 9.49
CA VAL A 30 -9.17 33.97 10.67
C VAL A 30 -10.65 33.71 10.38
N GLY A 31 -10.92 32.93 9.34
CA GLY A 31 -12.22 32.41 9.02
C GLY A 31 -12.48 31.38 10.08
N LEU A 32 -13.33 31.74 11.04
CA LEU A 32 -13.97 30.81 11.97
C LEU A 32 -14.23 29.51 11.21
N LEU A 33 -13.57 28.42 11.63
CA LEU A 33 -13.90 27.10 11.09
C LEU A 33 -15.41 26.95 11.22
N PRO A 34 -16.14 26.62 10.14
CA PRO A 34 -17.59 26.51 10.21
C PRO A 34 -17.92 25.38 11.19
N VAL A 35 -18.38 25.76 12.38
CA VAL A 35 -18.86 24.83 13.40
C VAL A 35 -20.16 24.26 12.86
N ILE A 36 -20.25 22.93 12.76
CA ILE A 36 -21.50 22.27 12.37
C ILE A 36 -22.42 22.37 13.59
N PRO A 37 -23.57 23.07 13.51
CA PRO A 37 -24.47 23.19 14.65
C PRO A 37 -24.97 21.81 15.09
N THR A 38 -25.11 21.57 16.39
CA THR A 38 -25.53 20.29 16.98
C THR A 38 -26.83 19.76 16.36
N ILE A 39 -27.77 20.66 16.04
CA ILE A 39 -29.03 20.29 15.40
C ILE A 39 -28.85 19.66 14.01
N ARG A 40 -27.83 20.09 13.26
CA ARG A 40 -27.50 19.51 11.96
C ARG A 40 -26.85 18.14 12.11
N LEU A 41 -26.05 17.93 13.16
CA LEU A 41 -25.47 16.62 13.46
C LEU A 41 -26.55 15.59 13.77
N ILE A 42 -27.57 15.98 14.56
CA ILE A 42 -28.72 15.12 14.87
C ILE A 42 -29.49 14.76 13.60
N GLN A 43 -29.76 15.73 12.71
CA GLN A 43 -30.40 15.48 11.42
C GLN A 43 -29.61 14.50 10.55
N ILE A 44 -28.28 14.66 10.49
CA ILE A 44 -27.40 13.77 9.73
C ILE A 44 -27.41 12.37 10.35
N ALA A 45 -27.29 12.25 11.67
CA ALA A 45 -27.33 10.97 12.38
C ALA A 45 -28.64 10.22 12.09
N ASN A 46 -29.78 10.91 12.19
CA ASN A 46 -31.08 10.35 11.87
C ASN A 46 -31.20 9.90 10.40
N SER A 47 -30.60 10.64 9.46
CA SER A 47 -30.60 10.27 8.04
C SER A 47 -29.87 8.95 7.74
N VAL A 48 -28.91 8.57 8.60
CA VAL A 48 -28.18 7.30 8.51
C VAL A 48 -28.65 6.28 9.56
N ARG A 49 -29.78 6.53 10.22
CA ARG A 49 -30.37 5.68 11.27
C ARG A 49 -29.41 5.41 12.44
N MET A 50 -28.60 6.40 12.83
CA MET A 50 -27.70 6.35 13.98
C MET A 50 -28.08 7.40 15.02
N SER A 51 -27.76 7.14 16.30
CA SER A 51 -27.86 8.18 17.34
C SER A 51 -26.72 9.19 17.18
N ALA A 52 -26.99 10.47 17.46
CA ALA A 52 -25.94 11.48 17.50
C ALA A 52 -24.91 11.21 18.60
N ASP A 53 -25.30 10.56 19.70
CA ASP A 53 -24.41 10.21 20.81
C ASP A 53 -23.66 8.89 20.61
N ASP A 54 -23.90 8.20 19.49
CA ASP A 54 -23.22 6.96 19.17
C ASP A 54 -21.70 7.18 19.05
N ILE A 55 -20.91 6.31 19.71
CA ILE A 55 -19.45 6.43 19.79
C ILE A 55 -18.81 6.42 18.39
N PHE A 56 -19.31 5.60 17.47
CA PHE A 56 -18.81 5.55 16.10
C PHE A 56 -19.15 6.84 15.35
N PHE A 57 -20.38 7.35 15.49
CA PHE A 57 -20.79 8.60 14.87
C PHE A 57 -19.95 9.80 15.38
N GLN A 58 -19.73 9.88 16.68
CA GLN A 58 -18.87 10.90 17.31
C GLN A 58 -17.42 10.82 16.81
N ARG A 59 -16.86 9.62 16.68
CA ARG A 59 -15.52 9.41 16.10
C ARG A 59 -15.46 9.85 14.63
N LEU A 60 -16.51 9.58 13.86
CA LEU A 60 -16.59 10.00 12.46
C LEU A 60 -16.63 11.52 12.32
N VAL A 61 -17.47 12.21 13.11
CA VAL A 61 -17.55 13.68 13.14
C VAL A 61 -16.19 14.28 13.53
N ASN A 62 -15.55 13.76 14.58
CA ASN A 62 -14.24 14.21 15.04
C ASN A 62 -13.15 14.02 13.97
N PHE A 63 -13.13 12.87 13.28
CA PHE A 63 -12.20 12.63 12.17
C PHE A 63 -12.33 13.72 11.08
N TRP A 64 -13.55 14.02 10.65
CA TRP A 64 -13.79 15.01 9.60
C TRP A 64 -13.51 16.45 10.06
N MET A 65 -13.76 16.77 11.34
CA MET A 65 -13.37 18.04 11.97
C MET A 65 -11.85 18.22 11.97
N CYS A 66 -11.10 17.22 12.46
CA CYS A 66 -9.63 17.23 12.43
C CYS A 66 -9.08 17.35 11.01
N LYS A 67 -9.70 16.64 10.05
CA LYS A 67 -9.34 16.70 8.63
C LYS A 67 -9.59 18.08 8.00
N ARG A 68 -10.60 18.82 8.45
CA ARG A 68 -10.84 20.23 8.09
C ARG A 68 -9.80 21.16 8.73
N TYR A 69 -9.48 20.93 10.00
CA TYR A 69 -8.48 21.68 10.76
C TYR A 69 -7.09 21.63 10.12
N SER A 70 -6.64 20.44 9.72
CA SER A 70 -5.37 20.24 8.99
C SER A 70 -5.26 21.06 7.69
N ARG A 71 -6.39 21.50 7.13
CA ARG A 71 -6.46 22.28 5.89
C ARG A 71 -6.81 23.75 6.09
N LEU A 72 -6.88 24.23 7.33
CA LEU A 72 -7.20 25.63 7.66
C LEU A 72 -8.47 26.14 6.94
N GLY A 73 -9.51 25.30 6.87
CA GLY A 73 -10.81 25.69 6.29
C GLY A 73 -10.90 25.66 4.76
N VAL A 74 -9.84 25.30 4.04
CA VAL A 74 -9.89 25.13 2.57
C VAL A 74 -10.93 24.06 2.19
N PRO A 75 -11.87 24.34 1.24
CA PRO A 75 -12.91 23.41 0.87
C PRO A 75 -12.38 22.01 0.50
N LEU A 76 -13.07 20.97 0.97
CA LEU A 76 -12.72 19.57 0.67
C LEU A 76 -12.88 19.23 -0.83
N LEU A 77 -13.65 20.04 -1.56
CA LEU A 77 -13.80 20.03 -3.00
C LEU A 77 -13.70 21.48 -3.48
N ARG A 78 -12.63 21.83 -4.18
CA ARG A 78 -12.40 23.18 -4.72
C ARG A 78 -13.35 23.52 -5.90
N GLY A 79 -14.39 22.74 -6.16
CA GLY A 79 -15.14 22.80 -7.42
C GLY A 79 -16.66 22.74 -7.32
N VAL A 80 -17.26 23.05 -6.16
CA VAL A 80 -18.73 23.12 -6.05
C VAL A 80 -19.24 24.52 -5.75
N GLN A 81 -18.48 25.34 -5.00
CA GLN A 81 -18.88 26.73 -4.73
C GLN A 81 -18.66 27.68 -5.90
N GLU A 82 -17.60 27.48 -6.70
CA GLU A 82 -17.43 28.26 -7.93
C GLU A 82 -18.59 28.00 -8.90
N SER A 83 -19.12 26.77 -8.96
CA SER A 83 -20.28 26.41 -9.78
C SER A 83 -21.54 27.23 -9.42
N PHE A 84 -21.78 27.53 -8.14
CA PHE A 84 -22.94 28.34 -7.73
C PHE A 84 -22.74 29.84 -8.03
N SER A 85 -21.51 30.34 -7.92
CA SER A 85 -21.20 31.72 -8.33
C SER A 85 -21.33 31.90 -9.84
N THR A 86 -20.87 30.92 -10.64
CA THR A 86 -21.08 30.94 -12.09
C THR A 86 -22.58 30.81 -12.43
N LEU A 87 -23.33 29.92 -11.77
CA LEU A 87 -24.79 29.79 -11.98
C LEU A 87 -25.59 31.03 -11.56
N ALA A 88 -25.14 31.78 -10.55
CA ALA A 88 -25.77 33.04 -10.15
C ALA A 88 -25.51 34.17 -11.15
N ILE A 89 -24.32 34.18 -11.78
CA ILE A 89 -24.02 35.07 -12.92
C ILE A 89 -24.90 34.68 -14.13
N TYR A 90 -25.03 33.38 -14.41
CA TYR A 90 -25.89 32.89 -15.50
C TYR A 90 -27.40 33.15 -15.28
N LYS A 91 -27.88 33.26 -14.03
CA LYS A 91 -29.29 33.60 -13.77
C LYS A 91 -29.61 35.08 -13.96
N LYS A 92 -28.65 35.98 -13.73
CA LYS A 92 -28.83 37.42 -13.99
C LYS A 92 -28.78 37.75 -15.49
N ASP A 93 -28.00 36.98 -16.26
CA ASP A 93 -27.89 37.16 -17.71
C ASP A 93 -29.10 36.56 -18.49
N ALA A 94 -29.86 35.64 -17.88
CA ALA A 94 -30.96 34.93 -18.55
C ALA A 94 -32.24 35.76 -18.71
N GLU A 95 -32.38 36.88 -18.01
CA GLU A 95 -33.53 37.79 -18.16
C GLU A 95 -33.23 38.97 -19.11
N SER A 96 -31.99 39.11 -19.60
CA SER A 96 -31.58 40.27 -20.41
C SER A 96 -31.25 40.01 -21.88
N GLU A 97 -31.21 38.77 -22.38
CA GLU A 97 -30.84 38.54 -23.78
C GLU A 97 -31.71 37.49 -24.49
N ASN A 98 -32.76 37.99 -25.15
CA ASN A 98 -33.17 37.49 -26.46
C ASN A 98 -32.00 37.70 -27.44
N ASN A 99 -31.00 36.82 -27.42
CA ASN A 99 -30.10 36.64 -28.57
C ASN A 99 -29.46 35.26 -28.49
N SER A 100 -29.73 34.46 -29.52
CA SER A 100 -29.18 33.14 -29.72
C SER A 100 -27.69 33.22 -30.10
N GLU A 101 -26.81 33.34 -29.11
CA GLU A 101 -25.41 32.97 -29.26
C GLU A 101 -25.01 32.04 -28.13
N THR A 102 -24.96 30.74 -28.43
CA THR A 102 -24.22 29.80 -27.60
C THR A 102 -22.81 30.36 -27.45
N ARG A 103 -22.43 30.80 -26.24
CA ARG A 103 -21.09 31.30 -25.90
C ARG A 103 -20.06 30.21 -26.27
N LYS A 104 -19.55 30.23 -27.50
CA LYS A 104 -18.57 29.28 -28.02
C LYS A 104 -17.30 29.48 -27.21
N ILE A 105 -16.98 28.52 -26.35
CA ILE A 105 -15.71 28.53 -25.60
C ILE A 105 -14.59 28.49 -26.63
N ASP A 106 -13.71 29.50 -26.60
CA ASP A 106 -12.61 29.60 -27.54
C ASP A 106 -11.68 28.37 -27.44
N ARG A 107 -11.28 27.84 -28.60
CA ARG A 107 -10.52 26.59 -28.73
C ARG A 107 -9.23 26.56 -27.88
N PRO A 108 -8.38 27.61 -27.84
CA PRO A 108 -7.22 27.67 -26.94
C PRO A 108 -7.59 27.63 -25.45
N THR A 109 -8.71 28.23 -25.05
CA THR A 109 -9.20 28.14 -23.66
C THR A 109 -9.59 26.70 -23.31
N MET A 110 -10.32 26.01 -24.20
CA MET A 110 -10.69 24.61 -24.01
C MET A 110 -9.45 23.69 -23.90
N LEU A 111 -8.45 23.88 -24.76
CA LEU A 111 -7.20 23.10 -24.72
C LEU A 111 -6.40 23.34 -23.43
N ARG A 112 -6.41 24.57 -22.92
CA ARG A 112 -5.77 24.91 -21.64
C ARG A 112 -6.47 24.21 -20.48
N GLU A 113 -7.80 24.20 -20.44
CA GLU A 113 -8.54 23.51 -19.39
C GLU A 113 -8.36 21.98 -19.43
N LEU A 114 -8.35 21.38 -20.62
CA LEU A 114 -8.04 19.95 -20.77
C LEU A 114 -6.62 19.63 -20.29
N ARG A 115 -5.64 20.50 -20.55
CA ARG A 115 -4.27 20.34 -20.03
C ARG A 115 -4.22 20.46 -18.51
N ASN A 116 -4.97 21.39 -17.93
CA ASN A 116 -5.08 21.53 -16.47
C ASN A 116 -5.69 20.27 -15.83
N VAL A 117 -6.81 19.77 -16.40
CA VAL A 117 -7.46 18.52 -15.95
C VAL A 117 -6.50 17.34 -16.04
N SER A 118 -5.78 17.20 -17.16
CA SER A 118 -4.79 16.13 -17.35
C SER A 118 -3.65 16.20 -16.32
N SER A 119 -3.14 17.40 -16.04
CA SER A 119 -2.11 17.60 -15.00
C SER A 119 -2.63 17.19 -13.62
N VAL A 120 -3.85 17.60 -13.27
CA VAL A 120 -4.48 17.26 -11.99
C VAL A 120 -4.70 15.75 -11.88
N LEU A 121 -5.18 15.09 -12.94
CA LEU A 121 -5.33 13.63 -12.98
C LEU A 121 -3.98 12.90 -12.81
N CYS A 122 -2.92 13.42 -13.43
CA CYS A 122 -1.56 12.89 -13.24
C CYS A 122 -1.13 12.99 -11.76
N ASP A 123 -1.40 14.11 -11.11
CA ASP A 123 -1.08 14.30 -9.69
C ASP A 123 -1.93 13.42 -8.76
N PHE A 124 -3.21 13.19 -9.10
CA PHE A 124 -4.04 12.18 -8.42
C PHE A 124 -3.44 10.79 -8.54
N LYS A 125 -3.07 10.37 -9.75
CA LYS A 125 -2.43 9.07 -9.98
C LYS A 125 -1.12 8.93 -9.18
N LYS A 126 -0.26 9.96 -9.18
CA LYS A 126 0.96 9.98 -8.35
C LYS A 126 0.63 9.83 -6.87
N ARG A 127 -0.39 10.54 -6.37
CA ARG A 127 -0.83 10.44 -4.98
C ARG A 127 -1.32 9.04 -4.62
N GLU A 128 -2.15 8.42 -5.45
CA GLU A 128 -2.64 7.06 -5.19
C GLU A 128 -1.51 6.03 -5.26
N ILE A 129 -0.54 6.20 -6.16
CA ILE A 129 0.69 5.38 -6.18
C ILE A 129 1.47 5.54 -4.87
N LEU A 130 1.67 6.77 -4.40
CA LEU A 130 2.38 7.03 -3.14
C LEU A 130 1.65 6.45 -1.93
N LYS A 131 0.33 6.64 -1.84
CA LYS A 131 -0.49 6.03 -0.77
C LYS A 131 -0.38 4.50 -0.77
N LYS A 132 -0.48 3.87 -1.94
CA LYS A 132 -0.30 2.41 -2.07
C LYS A 132 1.08 1.98 -1.60
N ARG A 133 2.14 2.69 -2.00
CA ARG A 133 3.52 2.41 -1.54
C ARG A 133 3.67 2.54 -0.03
N MET A 134 3.12 3.59 0.56
CA MET A 134 3.15 3.79 2.02
C MET A 134 2.40 2.68 2.77
N LEU A 135 1.22 2.28 2.27
CA LEU A 135 0.45 1.18 2.86
C LEU A 135 1.24 -0.14 2.80
N LEU A 136 1.83 -0.47 1.66
CA LEU A 136 2.62 -1.69 1.49
C LEU A 136 3.84 -1.71 2.42
N PHE A 137 4.56 -0.59 2.53
CA PHE A 137 5.69 -0.46 3.45
C PHE A 137 5.26 -0.66 4.91
N GLU A 138 4.15 -0.06 5.32
CA GLU A 138 3.64 -0.21 6.68
C GLU A 138 3.13 -1.63 6.95
N MET A 139 2.50 -2.27 5.96
CA MET A 139 2.13 -3.69 6.04
C MET A 139 3.35 -4.60 6.22
N GLU A 140 4.43 -4.35 5.47
CA GLU A 140 5.67 -5.12 5.58
C GLU A 140 6.32 -4.94 6.95
N ARG A 141 6.34 -3.70 7.46
CA ARG A 141 6.81 -3.37 8.82
C ARG A 141 5.96 -4.05 9.90
N MET A 142 4.65 -4.03 9.77
CA MET A 142 3.74 -4.73 10.68
C MET A 142 3.96 -6.23 10.62
N HIS A 143 4.14 -6.79 9.43
CA HIS A 143 4.38 -8.23 9.26
C HIS A 143 5.71 -8.65 9.89
N SER A 144 6.76 -7.83 9.82
CA SER A 144 8.04 -8.14 10.47
C SER A 144 8.00 -8.07 12.00
N VAL A 145 7.18 -7.17 12.55
CA VAL A 145 6.97 -7.08 14.01
C VAL A 145 6.04 -8.19 14.52
N CYS A 146 4.95 -8.48 13.81
CA CYS A 146 3.94 -9.44 14.26
C CYS A 146 4.31 -10.90 13.95
N PHE A 147 5.08 -11.16 12.89
CA PHE A 147 5.40 -12.52 12.44
C PHE A 147 6.90 -12.72 12.19
N PRO A 148 7.78 -12.42 13.17
CA PRO A 148 9.22 -12.52 13.01
C PRO A 148 9.68 -13.96 12.71
N ILE A 149 9.08 -14.96 13.38
CA ILE A 149 9.41 -16.37 13.16
C ILE A 149 9.05 -16.79 11.74
N LYS A 150 7.89 -16.40 11.21
CA LYS A 150 7.50 -16.72 9.84
C LYS A 150 8.51 -16.19 8.81
N LEU A 151 8.96 -14.94 8.97
CA LEU A 151 9.96 -14.36 8.08
C LEU A 151 11.29 -15.12 8.16
N LEU A 152 11.73 -15.45 9.37
CA LEU A 152 12.92 -16.26 9.57
C LEU A 152 12.81 -17.62 8.87
N LEU A 153 11.70 -18.35 9.09
CA LEU A 153 11.49 -19.68 8.50
C LEU A 153 11.36 -19.62 6.97
N LEU A 154 10.74 -18.58 6.41
CA LEU A 154 10.68 -18.37 4.96
C LEU A 154 12.08 -18.16 4.37
N GLU A 155 12.90 -17.34 5.02
CA GLU A 155 14.28 -17.11 4.59
C GLU A 155 15.11 -18.41 4.68
N LEU A 156 14.91 -19.21 5.73
CA LEU A 156 15.58 -20.50 5.88
C LEU A 156 15.19 -21.48 4.78
N VAL A 157 13.89 -21.69 4.52
CA VAL A 157 13.46 -22.62 3.47
C VAL A 157 13.89 -22.17 2.07
N ASN A 158 13.90 -20.86 1.79
CA ASN A 158 14.40 -20.33 0.52
C ASN A 158 15.91 -20.59 0.34
N ARG A 159 16.70 -20.47 1.41
CA ARG A 159 18.14 -20.82 1.37
C ARG A 159 18.37 -22.32 1.15
N LEU A 160 17.55 -23.17 1.76
CA LEU A 160 17.59 -24.62 1.52
C LEU A 160 17.23 -24.97 0.07
N LEU A 161 16.18 -24.35 -0.48
CA LEU A 161 15.80 -24.51 -1.88
C LEU A 161 16.90 -24.05 -2.84
N ALA A 162 17.55 -22.91 -2.56
CA ALA A 162 18.66 -22.43 -3.36
C ALA A 162 19.91 -23.34 -3.28
N PHE A 163 20.09 -24.05 -2.17
CA PHE A 163 21.17 -25.02 -1.99
C PHE A 163 20.87 -26.37 -2.66
N ASP A 164 19.60 -26.71 -2.84
CA ASP A 164 19.14 -27.92 -3.54
C ASP A 164 19.19 -27.76 -5.06
N VAL A 165 20.41 -27.59 -5.60
CA VAL A 165 20.65 -27.33 -7.04
C VAL A 165 20.06 -28.41 -7.95
N GLU A 166 20.04 -29.65 -7.49
CA GLU A 166 19.52 -30.82 -8.21
C GLU A 166 18.00 -31.01 -8.02
N GLU A 167 17.34 -30.12 -7.27
CA GLU A 167 15.90 -30.10 -7.01
C GLU A 167 15.33 -31.42 -6.45
N VAL A 168 16.15 -32.18 -5.72
CA VAL A 168 15.79 -33.50 -5.18
C VAL A 168 14.72 -33.39 -4.09
N PHE A 169 14.75 -32.32 -3.32
CA PHE A 169 13.85 -32.05 -2.20
C PHE A 169 12.87 -30.91 -2.49
N ALA A 170 12.91 -30.32 -3.68
CA ALA A 170 12.13 -29.14 -4.02
C ALA A 170 10.61 -29.40 -4.01
N GLN A 171 10.18 -30.61 -4.38
CA GLN A 171 8.78 -31.02 -4.48
C GLN A 171 8.54 -32.41 -3.87
N PRO A 172 7.27 -32.76 -3.56
CA PRO A 172 6.93 -34.08 -3.07
C PRO A 172 7.33 -35.18 -4.07
N VAL A 173 7.81 -36.31 -3.55
CA VAL A 173 8.08 -37.50 -4.38
C VAL A 173 6.76 -38.00 -4.99
N SER A 174 6.71 -38.08 -6.32
CA SER A 174 5.54 -38.58 -7.05
C SER A 174 5.48 -40.11 -7.04
N GLU A 175 4.33 -40.67 -6.66
CA GLU A 175 4.06 -42.12 -6.76
C GLU A 175 4.06 -42.62 -8.20
N GLU A 176 3.75 -41.76 -9.17
CA GLU A 176 3.78 -42.14 -10.58
C GLU A 176 5.22 -42.38 -11.06
N VAL A 177 6.17 -41.58 -10.55
CA VAL A 177 7.59 -41.65 -10.91
C VAL A 177 8.34 -42.66 -10.04
N VAL A 178 7.97 -42.78 -8.76
CA VAL A 178 8.55 -43.72 -7.80
C VAL A 178 7.44 -44.58 -7.18
N PRO A 179 6.96 -45.61 -7.91
CA PRO A 179 5.89 -46.47 -7.41
C PRO A 179 6.29 -47.19 -6.12
N GLY A 180 5.41 -47.13 -5.11
CA GLY A 180 5.62 -47.79 -3.83
C GLY A 180 6.45 -46.96 -2.85
N TYR A 181 6.67 -45.67 -3.10
CA TYR A 181 7.38 -44.80 -2.16
C TYR A 181 6.65 -44.74 -0.80
N ARG A 182 5.33 -44.52 -0.81
CA ARG A 182 4.45 -44.42 0.37
C ARG A 182 4.25 -45.74 1.10
N SER A 183 4.55 -46.88 0.48
CA SER A 183 4.53 -48.16 1.20
C SER A 183 5.73 -48.31 2.14
N ILE A 184 6.84 -47.62 1.83
CA ILE A 184 8.07 -47.64 2.64
C ILE A 184 8.16 -46.40 3.54
N ILE A 185 7.71 -45.25 3.04
CA ILE A 185 7.78 -43.94 3.70
C ILE A 185 6.38 -43.50 4.13
N SER A 186 6.10 -43.60 5.42
CA SER A 186 4.78 -43.30 5.99
C SER A 186 4.42 -41.82 5.91
N ASN A 187 5.37 -40.93 6.21
CA ASN A 187 5.17 -39.49 6.25
C ASN A 187 6.16 -38.79 5.30
N PRO A 188 5.84 -38.66 4.00
CA PRO A 188 6.65 -37.90 3.06
C PRO A 188 6.81 -36.44 3.49
N MET A 189 7.97 -35.85 3.21
CA MET A 189 8.25 -34.43 3.46
C MET A 189 9.24 -33.89 2.41
N ASP A 190 9.09 -32.63 2.05
CA ASP A 190 9.86 -31.92 1.03
C ASP A 190 9.85 -30.40 1.31
N LEU A 191 10.81 -29.67 0.73
CA LEU A 191 10.98 -28.23 0.96
C LEU A 191 9.80 -27.41 0.43
N GLY A 192 9.14 -27.85 -0.63
CA GLY A 192 7.94 -27.21 -1.17
C GLY A 192 6.78 -27.26 -0.18
N THR A 193 6.55 -28.43 0.43
CA THR A 193 5.57 -28.63 1.51
C THR A 193 5.94 -27.84 2.75
N MET A 194 7.20 -27.88 3.20
CA MET A 194 7.66 -27.06 4.33
C MET A 194 7.42 -25.57 4.08
N ARG A 195 7.71 -25.07 2.88
CA ARG A 195 7.45 -23.67 2.52
C ARG A 195 5.97 -23.31 2.59
N LYS A 196 5.06 -24.20 2.15
CA LYS A 196 3.60 -24.01 2.30
C LYS A 196 3.20 -23.94 3.76
N LYS A 197 3.69 -24.86 4.61
CA LYS A 197 3.44 -24.87 6.05
C LYS A 197 3.89 -23.57 6.73
N VAL A 198 5.05 -23.01 6.36
CA VAL A 198 5.48 -21.69 6.84
C VAL A 198 4.50 -20.58 6.42
N LEU A 199 4.05 -20.57 5.16
CA LEU A 199 3.09 -19.57 4.66
C LEU A 199 1.74 -19.64 5.38
N GLN A 200 1.33 -20.85 5.76
CA GLN A 200 0.07 -21.17 6.45
C GLN A 200 0.16 -21.07 7.98
N PHE A 201 1.29 -20.62 8.53
CA PHE A 201 1.51 -20.49 9.98
C PHE A 201 1.42 -21.82 10.76
N GLU A 202 1.80 -22.93 10.13
CA GLU A 202 1.75 -24.26 10.75
C GLU A 202 2.98 -24.57 11.61
N TYR A 203 4.03 -23.75 11.54
CA TYR A 203 5.18 -23.85 12.42
C TYR A 203 5.14 -22.72 13.45
N MET A 204 4.92 -23.08 14.71
CA MET A 204 4.87 -22.13 15.83
C MET A 204 6.27 -21.80 16.34
N ASN A 205 7.22 -22.69 16.12
CA ASN A 205 8.60 -22.56 16.54
C ASN A 205 9.56 -23.22 15.54
N VAL A 206 10.85 -22.98 15.75
CA VAL A 206 11.93 -23.51 14.89
C VAL A 206 12.05 -25.03 15.01
N ASN A 207 11.72 -25.61 16.17
CA ASN A 207 11.86 -27.05 16.41
C ASN A 207 10.88 -27.86 15.53
N GLU A 208 9.65 -27.39 15.37
CA GLU A 208 8.67 -28.01 14.46
C GLU A 208 9.12 -27.97 13.00
N PHE A 209 9.72 -26.85 12.56
CA PHE A 209 10.33 -26.75 11.24
C PHE A 209 11.51 -27.73 11.09
N MET A 210 12.37 -27.81 12.10
CA MET A 210 13.51 -28.72 12.11
C MET A 210 13.10 -30.20 12.17
N ALA A 211 11.98 -30.52 12.81
CA ALA A 211 11.44 -31.88 12.83
C ALA A 211 11.09 -32.34 11.41
N ASP A 212 10.42 -31.50 10.61
CA ASP A 212 10.11 -31.81 9.21
C ASP A 212 11.36 -31.86 8.32
N PHE A 213 12.35 -30.99 8.55
CA PHE A 213 13.64 -31.07 7.87
C PHE A 213 14.32 -32.42 8.14
N ASN A 214 14.42 -32.80 9.42
CA ASN A 214 15.05 -34.07 9.82
C ASN A 214 14.28 -35.27 9.25
N LEU A 215 12.94 -35.21 9.22
CA LEU A 215 12.09 -36.22 8.62
C LEU A 215 12.37 -36.37 7.12
N MET A 216 12.47 -35.26 6.38
CA MET A 216 12.82 -35.24 4.96
C MET A 216 14.16 -35.94 4.71
N ILE A 217 15.20 -35.60 5.48
CA ILE A 217 16.52 -36.25 5.37
C ILE A 217 16.44 -37.74 5.74
N ALA A 218 15.78 -38.09 6.85
CA ALA A 218 15.64 -39.46 7.30
C ALA A 218 14.91 -40.33 6.27
N ASN A 219 13.84 -39.82 5.66
CA ASN A 219 13.10 -40.49 4.59
C ASN A 219 13.98 -40.74 3.36
N CYS A 220 14.77 -39.74 2.96
CA CYS A 220 15.72 -39.88 1.86
C CYS A 220 16.74 -40.99 2.12
N LEU A 221 17.35 -41.01 3.30
CA LEU A 221 18.35 -42.02 3.67
C LEU A 221 17.72 -43.42 3.83
N LYS A 222 16.49 -43.50 4.34
CA LYS A 222 15.75 -44.76 4.51
C LYS A 222 15.38 -45.40 3.17
N PHE A 223 14.88 -44.62 2.22
CA PHE A 223 14.45 -45.12 0.92
C PHE A 223 15.65 -45.44 0.01
N ASN A 224 16.65 -44.55 -0.03
CA ASN A 224 17.74 -44.59 -1.01
C ASN A 224 18.96 -45.41 -0.56
N ARG A 225 18.80 -46.46 0.26
CA ARG A 225 19.92 -47.22 0.86
C ARG A 225 20.97 -47.72 -0.14
N GLN A 226 20.56 -48.03 -1.38
CA GLN A 226 21.45 -48.51 -2.44
C GLN A 226 21.79 -47.43 -3.47
N ASN A 227 21.13 -46.27 -3.42
CA ASN A 227 21.34 -45.18 -4.36
C ASN A 227 22.33 -44.15 -3.80
N ARG A 228 23.60 -44.31 -4.15
CA ARG A 228 24.70 -43.45 -3.68
C ARG A 228 24.52 -41.97 -4.05
N PHE A 229 23.83 -41.66 -5.15
CA PHE A 229 23.60 -40.28 -5.58
C PHE A 229 22.72 -39.54 -4.57
N TYR A 230 21.53 -40.06 -4.28
CA TYR A 230 20.60 -39.43 -3.33
C TYR A 230 21.14 -39.44 -1.90
N LEU A 231 21.84 -40.51 -1.48
CA LEU A 231 22.50 -40.53 -0.17
C LEU A 231 23.56 -39.42 -0.03
N ARG A 232 24.33 -39.15 -1.07
CA ARG A 232 25.32 -38.07 -1.07
C ARG A 232 24.65 -36.71 -0.95
N ILE A 233 23.57 -36.48 -1.70
CA ILE A 233 22.81 -35.22 -1.67
C ILE A 233 22.16 -35.00 -0.30
N GLY A 234 21.49 -36.01 0.26
CA GLY A 234 20.89 -35.92 1.59
C GLY A 234 21.90 -35.61 2.69
N ARG A 235 23.07 -36.27 2.68
CA ARG A 235 24.15 -35.98 3.64
C ARG A 235 24.75 -34.59 3.45
N ARG A 236 24.89 -34.13 2.20
CA ARG A 236 25.38 -32.78 1.90
C ARG A 236 24.42 -31.71 2.44
N MET A 237 23.11 -31.92 2.29
CA MET A 237 22.07 -31.03 2.82
C MET A 237 22.08 -30.98 4.36
N ASP A 238 22.15 -32.14 5.03
CA ASP A 238 22.22 -32.21 6.50
C ASP A 238 23.52 -31.58 7.05
N ALA A 239 24.65 -31.77 6.36
CA ALA A 239 25.91 -31.12 6.70
C ALA A 239 25.85 -29.60 6.53
N PHE A 240 25.22 -29.10 5.45
CA PHE A 240 25.03 -27.66 5.22
C PHE A 240 24.23 -27.01 6.35
N VAL A 241 23.12 -27.61 6.77
CA VAL A 241 22.35 -27.10 7.91
C VAL A 241 23.19 -27.13 9.19
N SER A 242 23.98 -28.19 9.37
CA SER A 242 24.83 -28.33 10.55
C SER A 242 25.98 -27.29 10.63
N SER A 243 26.54 -26.88 9.48
CA SER A 243 27.67 -25.94 9.41
C SER A 243 27.26 -24.48 9.25
N SER A 244 26.27 -24.22 8.41
CA SER A 244 25.98 -22.88 7.89
C SER A 244 24.84 -22.19 8.64
N LEU A 245 24.12 -22.94 9.49
CA LEU A 245 23.08 -22.40 10.36
C LEU A 245 23.35 -22.82 11.81
N PRO A 246 24.46 -22.35 12.44
CA PRO A 246 24.83 -22.75 13.81
C PRO A 246 23.72 -22.46 14.83
N VAL A 247 22.95 -21.40 14.57
CA VAL A 247 21.73 -21.10 15.34
C VAL A 247 20.83 -22.34 15.34
N LEU A 248 20.48 -22.93 14.19
CA LEU A 248 19.65 -24.14 14.10
C LEU A 248 20.27 -25.38 14.78
N CYS A 249 21.59 -25.46 14.89
CA CYS A 249 22.27 -26.52 15.65
C CYS A 249 22.07 -26.42 17.15
N GLU A 250 21.98 -25.20 17.71
CA GLU A 250 21.65 -24.99 19.12
C GLU A 250 20.22 -25.45 19.42
N TRP A 251 19.27 -25.19 18.50
CA TRP A 251 17.87 -25.63 18.63
C TRP A 251 17.67 -27.14 18.43
N ARG A 252 18.62 -27.85 17.79
CA ARG A 252 18.59 -29.33 17.66
C ARG A 252 18.82 -30.05 18.99
N LYS A 253 19.31 -29.35 20.02
CA LYS A 253 19.66 -29.90 21.34
C LYS A 253 18.58 -29.69 22.42
N GLY A 254 17.49 -29.01 22.09
CA GLY A 254 16.38 -28.69 23.00
C GLY A 254 15.18 -29.59 22.83
#